data_AF-D5GN46-F1
#
_entry.id   AF-D5GN46-F1
#
_cell.length_a   1.000
_cell.length_b   1.000
_cell.length_c   1.000
_cell.angle_alpha   90.00
_cell.angle_beta   90.00
_cell.angle_gamma   90.00
#
_symmetry.space_group_name_H-M   'P 1'
#
loop_
_entity.id
_entity.type
_entity.pdbx_description
1 polymer ?
#
loop_
_entity_poly.entity_id
_entity_poly.type
_entity_poly.pdbx_seq_one_letter_code
_entity_poly.pdbx_strand_id
1 'polypeptide(L)'
;MLLSTDPLPAELVRALTIFTDPFQKTANAFLSIPTVRENAFTRVCELHNTLEILSTVPEPIVALMQILGTRIASGHDFARSSAREYLGFMLNAEFVLFEAYRIYGLRMNPSLSHWVDVCRDYEAVERQKQMQQGDGRGAGSGIREEVLRIRVAFVKGILGEHGDRLAGLSPHEFAGRGLEFVVDVESFTEALREQGIYDAPMEGKNNLRGGDGGAKKGQNRRELGIDEAGASVGGSGCSSASGLTSGVQTPSNGRPSPLAQDTAAEVSAFLVRAMSEELRPNVVSSLLATLKSTPSLLTTYPLDFLSTPTLASLISNNPVLARGILLLLLSSPITTTTPPSPSNSHRRQEILSGLSFLTPTLNALETINILITQTSALTEDETNLLIHNFLSNGTRSAEEMLDGEYRDGGSGKRAQARQVQLLCLFVQSLLRAGVISLRDVYYEVQMLGVTFMYVKEARELWKAVCG
;
A
#
# COMPACT_ATOMS: atom_id res chain seq x y z
N MET A 1 -4.55 5.76 18.62
CA MET A 1 -6.02 5.66 18.68
C MET A 1 -6.32 4.22 18.35
N LEU A 2 -6.52 3.37 19.36
CA LEU A 2 -6.71 1.91 19.21
C LEU A 2 -7.76 1.63 18.13
N LEU A 3 -7.58 0.56 17.33
CA LEU A 3 -8.67 0.02 16.52
C LEU A 3 -9.83 -0.18 17.49
N SER A 4 -10.89 0.62 17.33
CA SER A 4 -12.04 0.54 18.23
C SER A 4 -12.56 -0.88 18.17
N THR A 5 -12.44 -1.62 19.26
CA THR A 5 -13.15 -2.90 19.48
C THR A 5 -14.58 -2.65 19.93
N ASP A 6 -14.95 -1.37 20.10
CA ASP A 6 -16.25 -0.99 20.59
C ASP A 6 -17.31 -1.22 19.49
N PRO A 7 -18.56 -1.50 19.90
CA PRO A 7 -19.68 -1.46 18.99
C PRO A 7 -19.96 -0.03 18.55
N LEU A 8 -20.68 0.09 17.44
CA LEU A 8 -21.13 1.36 16.90
C LEU A 8 -22.03 2.07 17.93
N PRO A 9 -21.86 3.39 18.15
CA PRO A 9 -22.70 4.15 19.06
C PRO A 9 -24.19 4.01 18.74
N ALA A 10 -25.03 3.98 19.79
CA ALA A 10 -26.48 3.77 19.69
C ALA A 10 -27.19 4.68 18.67
N GLU A 11 -26.81 5.96 18.60
CA GLU A 11 -27.40 6.93 17.66
C GLU A 11 -27.08 6.59 16.20
N LEU A 12 -25.88 6.07 15.93
CA LEU A 12 -25.47 5.63 14.61
C LEU A 12 -26.13 4.29 14.24
N VAL A 13 -26.29 3.38 15.20
CA VAL A 13 -27.06 2.13 15.01
C VAL A 13 -28.50 2.46 14.65
N ARG A 14 -29.12 3.43 15.32
CA ARG A 14 -30.49 3.87 15.04
C ARG A 14 -30.65 4.43 13.63
N ALA A 15 -29.63 5.09 13.08
CA ALA A 15 -29.66 5.56 11.69
C ALA A 15 -29.70 4.40 10.68
N LEU A 16 -29.23 3.21 11.07
CA LEU A 16 -29.17 2.04 10.21
C LEU A 16 -30.33 1.05 10.40
N THR A 17 -31.19 1.22 11.42
CA THR A 17 -32.38 0.36 11.60
C THR A 17 -33.55 0.73 10.69
N ILE A 18 -33.43 1.78 9.87
CA ILE A 18 -34.48 2.26 8.97
C ILE A 18 -34.81 1.16 7.93
N PHE A 19 -36.02 0.60 8.02
CA PHE A 19 -36.41 -0.57 7.22
C PHE A 19 -37.05 -0.23 5.86
N THR A 20 -37.51 1.01 5.68
CA THR A 20 -38.34 1.43 4.54
C THR A 20 -37.64 2.35 3.56
N ASP A 21 -36.55 2.99 3.97
CA ASP A 21 -35.81 3.89 3.07
C ASP A 21 -34.91 3.09 2.11
N PRO A 22 -34.68 3.60 0.89
CA PRO A 22 -33.73 2.99 -0.03
C PRO A 22 -32.32 2.93 0.56
N PHE A 23 -31.58 1.85 0.26
CA PHE A 23 -30.23 1.63 0.76
C PHE A 23 -29.30 2.81 0.48
N GLN A 24 -29.34 3.38 -0.73
CA GLN A 24 -28.54 4.55 -1.08
C GLN A 24 -28.86 5.77 -0.23
N LYS A 25 -30.14 6.00 0.06
CA LYS A 25 -30.59 7.13 0.88
C LYS A 25 -30.07 6.97 2.31
N THR A 26 -30.21 5.78 2.89
CA THR A 26 -29.72 5.46 4.23
C THR A 26 -28.21 5.60 4.31
N ALA A 27 -27.47 5.06 3.35
CA ALA A 27 -26.01 5.15 3.33
C ALA A 27 -25.50 6.58 3.17
N ASN A 28 -26.09 7.37 2.27
CA ASN A 28 -25.74 8.78 2.10
C ASN A 28 -26.01 9.58 3.39
N ALA A 29 -27.14 9.33 4.04
CA ALA A 29 -27.48 9.96 5.31
C ALA A 29 -26.46 9.61 6.39
N PHE A 30 -26.11 8.33 6.53
CA PHE A 30 -25.13 7.85 7.50
C PHE A 30 -23.73 8.45 7.28
N LEU A 31 -23.23 8.38 6.04
CA LEU A 31 -21.90 8.89 5.67
C LEU A 31 -21.81 10.42 5.75
N SER A 32 -22.95 11.13 5.74
CA SER A 32 -22.99 12.59 5.89
C SER A 32 -22.96 13.06 7.35
N ILE A 33 -23.10 12.16 8.34
CA ILE A 33 -23.08 12.52 9.76
C ILE A 33 -21.68 13.07 10.11
N PRO A 34 -21.56 14.25 10.75
CA PRO A 34 -20.26 14.87 11.05
C PRO A 34 -19.30 13.96 11.82
N THR A 35 -19.79 13.27 12.85
CA THR A 35 -18.99 12.33 13.66
C THR A 35 -18.55 11.09 12.89
N VAL A 36 -19.25 10.73 11.81
CA VAL A 36 -18.84 9.69 10.86
C VAL A 36 -17.79 10.24 9.92
N ARG A 37 -17.98 11.43 9.35
CA ARG A 37 -16.99 12.05 8.44
C ARG A 37 -15.65 12.32 9.11
N GLU A 38 -15.67 12.82 10.34
CA GLU A 38 -14.46 13.12 11.11
C GLU A 38 -13.66 11.86 11.47
N ASN A 39 -14.33 10.70 11.60
CA ASN A 39 -13.72 9.46 12.06
C ASN A 39 -14.17 8.25 11.21
N ALA A 40 -14.18 8.40 9.88
CA ALA A 40 -14.80 7.44 8.97
C ALA A 40 -14.25 6.02 9.16
N PHE A 41 -12.92 5.90 9.31
CA PHE A 41 -12.26 4.63 9.56
C PHE A 41 -12.73 3.97 10.87
N THR A 42 -12.73 4.71 11.97
CA THR A 42 -13.18 4.20 13.27
C THR A 42 -14.63 3.73 13.19
N ARG A 43 -15.51 4.49 12.51
CA ARG A 43 -16.91 4.09 12.34
C ARG A 43 -17.09 2.87 11.46
N VAL A 44 -16.27 2.68 10.43
CA VAL A 44 -16.26 1.46 9.62
C VAL A 44 -15.81 0.25 10.45
N CYS A 45 -14.81 0.40 11.30
CA CYS A 45 -14.36 -0.67 12.21
C CYS A 45 -15.45 -1.04 13.23
N GLU A 46 -16.04 -0.05 13.89
CA GLU A 46 -17.15 -0.26 14.84
C GLU A 46 -18.38 -0.89 14.15
N LEU A 47 -18.65 -0.52 12.89
CA LEU A 47 -19.73 -1.12 12.09
C LEU A 47 -19.46 -2.60 11.83
N HIS A 48 -18.23 -2.95 11.43
CA HIS A 48 -17.77 -4.34 11.29
C HIS A 48 -17.92 -5.12 12.60
N ASN A 49 -17.41 -4.59 13.71
CA ASN A 49 -17.53 -5.24 15.02
C ASN A 49 -19.00 -5.48 15.40
N THR A 50 -19.87 -4.50 15.15
CA THR A 50 -21.29 -4.61 15.47
C THR A 50 -21.96 -5.68 14.62
N LEU A 51 -21.65 -5.74 13.32
CA LEU A 51 -22.11 -6.82 12.44
C LEU A 51 -21.65 -8.18 12.93
N GLU A 52 -20.38 -8.33 13.32
CA GLU A 52 -19.83 -9.58 13.82
C GLU A 52 -20.50 -10.03 15.13
N ILE A 53 -20.64 -9.12 16.11
CA ILE A 53 -21.31 -9.39 17.38
C ILE A 53 -22.75 -9.88 17.14
N LEU A 54 -23.51 -9.17 16.32
CA LEU A 54 -24.90 -9.52 16.03
C LEU A 54 -25.06 -10.75 15.13
N SER A 55 -23.98 -11.20 14.48
CA SER A 55 -23.98 -12.44 13.71
C SER A 55 -23.71 -13.66 14.58
N THR A 56 -22.88 -13.50 15.61
CA THR A 56 -22.36 -14.62 16.41
C THR A 56 -23.15 -14.87 17.70
N VAL A 57 -23.76 -13.83 18.28
CA VAL A 57 -24.52 -13.95 19.53
C VAL A 57 -25.78 -14.82 19.35
N PRO A 58 -26.16 -15.65 20.36
CA PRO A 58 -27.37 -16.49 20.29
C PRO A 58 -28.68 -15.69 20.14
N GLU A 59 -28.76 -14.54 20.82
CA GLU A 59 -29.96 -13.69 20.89
C GLU A 59 -29.67 -12.29 20.28
N PRO A 60 -29.53 -12.19 18.94
CA PRO A 60 -29.04 -10.96 18.29
C PRO A 60 -30.01 -9.79 18.41
N ILE A 61 -31.30 -10.06 18.46
CA ILE A 61 -32.31 -9.02 18.67
C ILE A 61 -32.14 -8.39 20.06
N VAL A 62 -31.91 -9.20 21.10
CA VAL A 62 -31.69 -8.70 22.46
C VAL A 62 -30.41 -7.86 22.51
N ALA A 63 -29.33 -8.34 21.90
CA ALA A 63 -28.07 -7.61 21.82
C ALA A 63 -28.23 -6.26 21.09
N LEU A 64 -28.94 -6.23 19.97
CA LEU A 64 -29.24 -4.98 19.26
C LEU A 64 -30.05 -4.01 20.12
N MET A 65 -31.08 -4.50 20.83
CA MET A 65 -31.89 -3.66 21.71
C MET A 65 -31.08 -3.09 22.89
N GLN A 66 -30.12 -3.86 23.41
CA GLN A 66 -29.18 -3.39 24.43
C GLN A 66 -28.28 -2.27 23.90
N ILE A 67 -27.73 -2.40 22.70
CA ILE A 67 -26.93 -1.35 22.05
C ILE A 67 -27.76 -0.08 21.86
N LEU A 68 -29.03 -0.22 21.46
CA LEU A 68 -29.96 0.90 21.30
C LEU A 68 -30.45 1.50 22.63
N GLY A 69 -30.09 0.92 23.78
CA GLY A 69 -30.57 1.34 25.09
C GLY A 69 -32.08 1.15 25.29
N THR A 70 -32.73 0.30 24.50
CA THR A 70 -34.18 0.10 24.52
C THR A 70 -34.55 -0.97 25.54
N ARG A 71 -35.54 -0.69 26.40
CA ARG A 71 -36.05 -1.69 27.35
C ARG A 71 -36.77 -2.80 26.59
N ILE A 72 -36.43 -4.05 26.90
CA ILE A 72 -37.04 -5.23 26.30
C ILE A 72 -38.50 -5.31 26.78
N ALA A 73 -39.44 -5.00 25.89
CA ALA A 73 -40.86 -5.24 26.14
C ALA A 73 -41.19 -6.69 25.76
N SER A 74 -42.11 -7.34 26.47
CA SER A 74 -42.60 -8.66 26.10
C SER A 74 -43.85 -8.54 25.23
N GLY A 75 -43.88 -9.24 24.10
CA GLY A 75 -45.03 -9.23 23.20
C GLY A 75 -44.69 -9.68 21.78
N HIS A 76 -45.69 -10.21 21.07
CA HIS A 76 -45.52 -10.69 19.70
C HIS A 76 -45.28 -9.55 18.69
N ASP A 77 -45.91 -8.39 18.89
CA ASP A 77 -45.68 -7.21 18.04
C ASP A 77 -44.28 -6.62 18.25
N PHE A 78 -43.76 -6.70 19.48
CA PHE A 78 -42.38 -6.34 19.79
C PHE A 78 -41.40 -7.25 19.04
N ALA A 79 -41.58 -8.58 19.11
CA ALA A 79 -40.72 -9.52 18.41
C ALA A 79 -40.66 -9.27 16.89
N ARG A 80 -41.81 -8.97 16.26
CA ARG A 80 -41.87 -8.62 14.82
C ARG A 80 -41.19 -7.29 14.50
N SER A 81 -41.38 -6.27 15.33
CA SER A 81 -40.75 -4.96 15.13
C SER A 81 -39.23 -5.08 15.28
N SER A 82 -38.76 -5.73 16.33
CA SER A 82 -37.33 -5.87 16.60
C SER A 82 -36.63 -6.78 15.59
N ALA A 83 -37.32 -7.76 15.00
CA ALA A 83 -36.80 -8.53 13.88
C ALA A 83 -36.60 -7.68 12.61
N ARG A 84 -37.51 -6.72 12.35
CA ARG A 84 -37.37 -5.77 11.24
C ARG A 84 -36.23 -4.79 11.47
N GLU A 85 -36.08 -4.27 12.68
CA GLU A 85 -34.96 -3.40 13.05
C GLU A 85 -33.62 -4.13 12.92
N TYR A 86 -33.58 -5.39 13.36
CA TYR A 86 -32.41 -6.24 13.20
C TYR A 86 -32.06 -6.47 11.73
N LEU A 87 -33.03 -6.90 10.91
CA LEU A 87 -32.79 -7.09 9.48
C LEU A 87 -32.42 -5.78 8.78
N GLY A 88 -33.10 -4.68 9.10
CA GLY A 88 -32.80 -3.34 8.59
C GLY A 88 -31.36 -2.93 8.88
N PHE A 89 -30.93 -3.08 10.13
CA PHE A 89 -29.54 -2.84 10.53
C PHE A 89 -28.57 -3.68 9.71
N MET A 90 -28.76 -5.01 9.63
CA MET A 90 -27.84 -5.89 8.93
C MET A 90 -27.67 -5.47 7.46
N LEU A 91 -28.77 -5.25 6.73
CA LEU A 91 -28.70 -4.94 5.31
C LEU A 91 -28.16 -3.52 5.05
N ASN A 92 -28.59 -2.53 5.82
CA ASN A 92 -28.09 -1.16 5.67
C ASN A 92 -26.61 -1.05 6.01
N ALA A 93 -26.15 -1.76 7.04
CA ALA A 93 -24.73 -1.80 7.43
C ALA A 93 -23.85 -2.38 6.31
N GLU A 94 -24.26 -3.52 5.71
CA GLU A 94 -23.52 -4.09 4.57
C GLU A 94 -23.47 -3.12 3.38
N PHE A 95 -24.57 -2.42 3.10
CA PHE A 95 -24.59 -1.45 2.01
C PHE A 95 -23.75 -0.21 2.31
N VAL A 96 -23.69 0.25 3.57
CA VAL A 96 -22.78 1.34 3.98
C VAL A 96 -21.32 0.96 3.77
N LEU A 97 -20.93 -0.27 4.12
CA LEU A 97 -19.57 -0.79 3.88
C LEU A 97 -19.24 -0.85 2.38
N PHE A 98 -20.23 -1.19 1.54
CA PHE A 98 -20.11 -1.13 0.09
C PHE A 98 -19.94 0.31 -0.40
N GLU A 99 -20.84 1.21 -0.02
CA GLU A 99 -20.88 2.58 -0.52
C GLU A 99 -19.66 3.39 -0.08
N ALA A 100 -19.19 3.21 1.16
CA ALA A 100 -18.03 3.91 1.72
C ALA A 100 -16.75 3.73 0.88
N TYR A 101 -16.60 2.59 0.20
CA TYR A 101 -15.43 2.27 -0.63
C TYR A 101 -15.78 1.98 -2.09
N ARG A 102 -16.98 2.34 -2.55
CA ARG A 102 -17.44 2.04 -3.91
C ARG A 102 -16.49 2.60 -4.97
N ILE A 103 -15.93 3.78 -4.74
CA ILE A 103 -14.99 4.44 -5.65
C ILE A 103 -13.73 3.60 -5.96
N TYR A 104 -13.31 2.74 -5.02
CA TYR A 104 -12.14 1.88 -5.19
C TYR A 104 -12.44 0.63 -6.02
N GLY A 105 -13.72 0.27 -6.17
CA GLY A 105 -14.16 -0.96 -6.82
C GLY A 105 -14.16 -2.15 -5.88
N LEU A 106 -14.98 -3.16 -6.19
CA LEU A 106 -15.25 -4.30 -5.30
C LEU A 106 -13.99 -5.07 -4.90
N ARG A 107 -13.09 -5.34 -5.86
CA ARG A 107 -11.83 -6.08 -5.63
C ARG A 107 -10.88 -5.40 -4.64
N MET A 108 -10.99 -4.08 -4.44
CA MET A 108 -10.17 -3.32 -3.50
C MET A 108 -10.98 -2.88 -2.26
N ASN A 109 -12.23 -3.32 -2.12
CA ASN A 109 -13.01 -2.96 -0.95
C ASN A 109 -12.42 -3.65 0.30
N PRO A 110 -12.11 -2.90 1.38
CA PRO A 110 -11.56 -3.47 2.61
C PRO A 110 -12.46 -4.53 3.27
N SER A 111 -13.77 -4.49 2.98
CA SER A 111 -14.78 -5.41 3.50
C SER A 111 -14.97 -6.68 2.65
N LEU A 112 -14.16 -6.86 1.59
CA LEU A 112 -14.30 -8.00 0.69
C LEU A 112 -14.14 -9.34 1.41
N SER A 113 -13.16 -9.48 2.30
CA SER A 113 -12.95 -10.72 3.06
C SER A 113 -14.15 -11.05 3.92
N HIS A 114 -14.70 -10.05 4.61
CA HIS A 114 -15.89 -10.19 5.44
C HIS A 114 -17.06 -10.74 4.62
N TRP A 115 -17.34 -10.21 3.44
CA TRP A 115 -18.42 -10.70 2.59
C TRP A 115 -18.22 -12.13 2.09
N VAL A 116 -16.97 -12.48 1.74
CA VAL A 116 -16.58 -13.83 1.36
C VAL A 116 -16.78 -14.81 2.52
N ASP A 117 -16.36 -14.42 3.73
CA ASP A 117 -16.49 -15.24 4.93
C ASP A 117 -17.97 -15.42 5.33
N VAL A 118 -18.78 -14.36 5.27
CA VAL A 118 -20.25 -14.43 5.48
C VAL A 118 -20.90 -15.46 4.56
N CYS A 119 -20.52 -15.51 3.28
CA CYS A 119 -21.04 -16.51 2.34
C CYS A 119 -20.57 -17.94 2.69
N ARG A 120 -19.27 -18.11 2.96
CA ARG A 120 -18.66 -19.42 3.25
C ARG A 120 -19.20 -20.03 4.53
N ASP A 121 -19.32 -19.24 5.59
CA ASP A 121 -19.81 -19.68 6.90
C ASP A 121 -21.26 -20.15 6.80
N TYR A 122 -22.10 -19.39 6.09
CA TYR A 122 -23.49 -19.79 5.87
C TYR A 122 -23.59 -21.09 5.07
N GLU A 123 -22.84 -21.21 3.97
CA GLU A 123 -22.82 -22.42 3.15
C GLU A 123 -22.26 -23.65 3.89
N ALA A 124 -21.34 -23.46 4.85
CA ALA A 124 -20.85 -24.52 5.71
C ALA A 124 -21.94 -25.00 6.68
N VAL A 125 -22.67 -24.08 7.31
CA VAL A 125 -23.79 -24.39 8.21
C VAL A 125 -24.92 -25.10 7.46
N GLU A 126 -25.29 -24.62 6.27
CA GLU A 126 -26.34 -25.26 5.46
C GLU A 126 -25.94 -26.68 5.02
N ARG A 127 -24.68 -26.90 4.63
CA ARG A 127 -24.18 -28.26 4.33
C ARG A 127 -24.25 -29.19 5.54
N GLN A 128 -23.90 -28.69 6.73
CA GLN A 128 -24.01 -29.49 7.97
C GLN A 128 -25.45 -29.86 8.28
N LYS A 129 -26.41 -28.93 8.10
CA LYS A 129 -27.85 -29.22 8.28
C LYS A 129 -28.37 -30.24 7.29
N GLN A 130 -27.97 -30.14 6.02
CA GLN A 130 -28.37 -31.11 4.99
C GLN A 130 -27.87 -32.52 5.32
N MET A 131 -26.67 -32.66 5.89
CA MET A 131 -26.16 -33.95 6.35
C MET A 131 -26.92 -34.51 7.56
N GLN A 132 -27.46 -33.65 8.42
CA GLN A 132 -28.20 -34.04 9.63
C GLN A 132 -29.70 -34.29 9.39
N GLN A 133 -30.30 -33.66 8.38
CA GLN A 133 -31.74 -33.76 8.07
C GLN A 133 -32.17 -35.08 7.40
N GLY A 134 -31.29 -36.10 7.34
CA GLY A 134 -31.64 -37.45 6.87
C GLY A 134 -32.74 -38.15 7.68
N ASP A 135 -33.02 -37.71 8.90
CA ASP A 135 -34.04 -38.31 9.79
C ASP A 135 -35.00 -37.24 10.35
N GLY A 136 -36.12 -37.01 9.66
CA GLY A 136 -37.38 -36.61 10.29
C GLY A 136 -37.57 -35.14 10.74
N ARG A 137 -38.56 -34.49 10.09
CA ARG A 137 -39.30 -33.26 10.46
C ARG A 137 -38.45 -31.99 10.71
N GLY A 138 -38.44 -31.15 9.68
CA GLY A 138 -37.87 -29.80 9.71
C GLY A 138 -38.37 -28.96 10.89
N ALA A 139 -37.45 -28.67 11.81
CA ALA A 139 -37.59 -27.56 12.72
C ALA A 139 -37.68 -26.28 11.87
N GLY A 140 -38.74 -25.48 12.07
CA GLY A 140 -38.89 -24.23 11.35
C GLY A 140 -37.69 -23.33 11.56
N SER A 141 -37.18 -22.72 10.48
CA SER A 141 -36.10 -21.73 10.53
C SER A 141 -36.45 -20.63 11.52
N GLY A 142 -35.60 -20.46 12.54
CA GLY A 142 -35.76 -19.39 13.52
C GLY A 142 -35.57 -18.02 12.87
N ILE A 143 -36.07 -16.95 13.51
CA ILE A 143 -35.94 -15.57 13.01
C ILE A 143 -34.48 -15.22 12.68
N ARG A 144 -33.52 -15.65 13.51
CA ARG A 144 -32.09 -15.44 13.29
C ARG A 144 -31.60 -16.08 11.99
N GLU A 145 -32.01 -17.32 11.73
CA GLU A 145 -31.61 -18.07 10.55
C GLU A 145 -32.19 -17.45 9.27
N GLU A 146 -33.44 -17.00 9.33
CA GLU A 146 -34.07 -16.27 8.24
C GLU A 146 -33.37 -14.94 7.92
N VAL A 147 -33.00 -14.16 8.96
CA VAL A 147 -32.23 -12.91 8.76
C VAL A 147 -30.86 -13.19 8.16
N LEU A 148 -30.15 -14.22 8.63
CA LEU A 148 -28.83 -14.59 8.07
C LEU A 148 -28.95 -15.05 6.61
N ARG A 149 -29.98 -15.82 6.26
CA ARG A 149 -30.27 -16.21 4.88
C ARG A 149 -30.48 -15.00 3.97
N ILE A 150 -31.32 -14.05 4.39
CA ILE A 150 -31.58 -12.82 3.63
C ILE A 150 -30.30 -11.98 3.50
N ARG A 151 -29.52 -11.85 4.58
CA ARG A 151 -28.23 -11.13 4.55
C ARG A 151 -27.27 -11.76 3.55
N VAL A 152 -27.12 -13.07 3.53
CA VAL A 152 -26.23 -13.77 2.59
C VAL A 152 -26.66 -13.53 1.15
N ALA A 153 -27.97 -13.58 0.87
CA ALA A 153 -28.49 -13.23 -0.46
C ALA A 153 -28.15 -11.78 -0.83
N PHE A 154 -28.26 -10.84 0.10
CA PHE A 154 -27.88 -9.43 -0.11
C PHE A 154 -26.38 -9.26 -0.38
N VAL A 155 -25.53 -9.90 0.43
CA VAL A 155 -24.07 -9.89 0.26
C VAL A 155 -23.67 -10.51 -1.08
N LYS A 156 -24.32 -11.60 -1.51
CA LYS A 156 -24.14 -12.15 -2.87
C LYS A 156 -24.55 -11.14 -3.95
N GLY A 157 -25.57 -10.33 -3.71
CA GLY A 157 -25.90 -9.21 -4.60
C GLY A 157 -24.77 -8.17 -4.71
N ILE A 158 -24.13 -7.82 -3.59
CA ILE A 158 -22.96 -6.92 -3.57
C ILE A 158 -21.78 -7.55 -4.32
N LEU A 159 -21.44 -8.82 -4.00
CA LEU A 159 -20.34 -9.53 -4.64
C LEU A 159 -20.57 -9.76 -6.14
N GLY A 160 -21.83 -9.94 -6.56
CA GLY A 160 -22.21 -10.02 -7.97
C GLY A 160 -22.25 -8.68 -8.72
N GLU A 161 -21.66 -7.62 -8.15
CA GLU A 161 -21.65 -6.26 -8.70
C GLU A 161 -23.04 -5.67 -8.99
N HIS A 162 -24.06 -6.10 -8.24
CA HIS A 162 -25.42 -5.57 -8.36
C HIS A 162 -25.69 -4.38 -7.44
N GLY A 163 -24.65 -3.68 -6.97
CA GLY A 163 -24.75 -2.55 -6.04
C GLY A 163 -25.74 -1.48 -6.50
N ASP A 164 -25.72 -1.08 -7.78
CA ASP A 164 -26.64 -0.08 -8.33
C ASP A 164 -28.10 -0.54 -8.33
N ARG A 165 -28.34 -1.84 -8.55
CA ARG A 165 -29.67 -2.43 -8.49
C ARG A 165 -30.18 -2.50 -7.05
N LEU A 166 -29.29 -2.79 -6.11
CA LEU A 166 -29.60 -2.80 -4.68
C LEU A 166 -29.87 -1.38 -4.17
N ALA A 167 -29.11 -0.38 -4.62
CA ALA A 167 -29.16 1.02 -4.16
C ALA A 167 -30.59 1.60 -4.10
N GLY A 168 -31.44 1.25 -5.06
CA GLY A 168 -32.83 1.72 -5.16
C GLY A 168 -33.87 0.96 -4.33
N LEU A 169 -33.49 -0.14 -3.68
CA LEU A 169 -34.37 -0.95 -2.85
C LEU A 169 -34.25 -0.55 -1.37
N SER A 170 -35.32 -0.75 -0.61
CA SER A 170 -35.27 -0.75 0.86
C SER A 170 -35.03 -2.17 1.42
N PRO A 171 -34.59 -2.30 2.70
CA PRO A 171 -34.56 -3.59 3.38
C PRO A 171 -35.90 -4.35 3.30
N HIS A 172 -37.02 -3.62 3.45
CA HIS A 172 -38.36 -4.19 3.33
C HIS A 172 -38.63 -4.80 1.95
N GLU A 173 -38.35 -4.06 0.89
CA GLU A 173 -38.57 -4.53 -0.47
C GLU A 173 -37.65 -5.68 -0.85
N PHE A 174 -36.38 -5.62 -0.44
CA PHE A 174 -35.42 -6.69 -0.70
C PHE A 174 -35.88 -8.01 -0.06
N ALA A 175 -36.20 -7.97 1.24
CA ALA A 175 -36.69 -9.13 1.98
C ALA A 175 -38.03 -9.65 1.41
N GLY A 176 -38.95 -8.75 1.05
CA GLY A 176 -40.26 -9.12 0.52
C GLY A 176 -40.22 -9.71 -0.89
N ARG A 177 -39.23 -9.36 -1.71
CA ARG A 177 -39.06 -9.89 -3.07
C ARG A 177 -38.38 -11.26 -3.11
N GLY A 178 -37.68 -11.66 -2.04
CA GLY A 178 -36.94 -12.92 -1.99
C GLY A 178 -35.88 -13.04 -3.09
N LEU A 179 -35.15 -11.94 -3.34
CA LEU A 179 -34.12 -11.93 -4.38
C LEU A 179 -32.97 -12.86 -4.00
N GLU A 180 -32.52 -13.68 -4.96
CA GLU A 180 -31.35 -14.54 -4.83
C GLU A 180 -30.34 -14.23 -5.94
N PHE A 181 -29.07 -14.33 -5.60
CA PHE A 181 -27.95 -14.08 -6.50
C PHE A 181 -27.00 -15.26 -6.44
N VAL A 182 -26.47 -15.64 -7.61
CA VAL A 182 -25.47 -16.70 -7.74
C VAL A 182 -24.11 -16.04 -7.92
N VAL A 183 -23.18 -16.36 -7.02
CA VAL A 183 -21.82 -15.83 -7.04
C VAL A 183 -20.87 -16.98 -6.79
N ASP A 184 -19.82 -17.07 -7.60
CA ASP A 184 -18.67 -17.93 -7.32
C ASP A 184 -17.75 -17.23 -6.32
N VAL A 185 -17.88 -17.60 -5.05
CA VAL A 185 -17.09 -17.00 -3.95
C VAL A 185 -15.59 -17.27 -4.14
N GLU A 186 -15.22 -18.38 -4.78
CA GLU A 186 -13.82 -18.74 -5.01
C GLU A 186 -13.12 -17.81 -6.01
N SER A 187 -13.88 -17.14 -6.89
CA SER A 187 -13.35 -16.15 -7.82
C SER A 187 -12.68 -14.94 -7.13
N PHE A 188 -13.01 -14.69 -5.85
CA PHE A 188 -12.41 -13.60 -5.06
C PHE A 188 -11.10 -14.00 -4.36
N THR A 189 -10.69 -15.26 -4.42
CA THR A 189 -9.45 -15.72 -3.76
C THR A 189 -8.21 -14.97 -4.26
N GLU A 190 -8.14 -14.67 -5.55
CA GLU A 190 -7.04 -13.85 -6.11
C GLU A 190 -7.07 -12.42 -5.55
N ALA A 191 -8.23 -11.76 -5.57
CA ALA A 191 -8.38 -10.41 -5.02
C ALA A 191 -8.02 -10.35 -3.53
N LEU A 192 -8.39 -11.37 -2.75
CA LEU A 192 -8.01 -11.47 -1.34
C LEU A 192 -6.50 -11.70 -1.13
N ARG A 193 -5.82 -12.38 -2.05
CA ARG A 193 -4.34 -12.45 -2.07
C ARG A 193 -3.71 -11.13 -2.47
N GLU A 194 -4.30 -10.41 -3.42
CA GLU A 194 -3.85 -9.06 -3.81
C GLU A 194 -3.97 -8.07 -2.65
N GLN A 195 -5.03 -8.20 -1.82
CA GLN A 195 -5.17 -7.50 -0.54
C GLN A 195 -4.31 -8.12 0.60
N GLY A 196 -3.56 -9.17 0.30
CA GLY A 196 -2.73 -9.96 1.21
C GLY A 196 -3.46 -10.50 2.45
N ILE A 197 -4.78 -10.72 2.35
CA ILE A 197 -5.57 -11.40 3.38
C ILE A 197 -5.26 -12.89 3.37
N TYR A 198 -5.00 -13.46 2.19
CA TYR A 198 -4.51 -14.83 2.04
C TYR A 198 -3.05 -14.85 1.61
N ASP A 199 -2.32 -15.84 2.11
CA ASP A 199 -0.96 -16.12 1.67
C ASP A 199 -0.95 -16.55 0.20
N ALA A 200 0.08 -16.10 -0.52
CA ALA A 200 0.36 -16.64 -1.83
C ALA A 200 0.62 -18.15 -1.69
N PRO A 201 0.08 -19.00 -2.58
CA PRO A 201 0.46 -20.40 -2.59
C PRO A 201 1.99 -20.46 -2.70
N MET A 202 2.62 -21.18 -1.78
CA MET A 202 4.07 -21.39 -1.78
C MET A 202 4.45 -22.20 -3.01
N GLU A 203 4.58 -21.54 -4.15
CA GLU A 203 5.13 -22.12 -5.37
C GLU A 203 6.61 -22.40 -5.12
N GLY A 204 6.95 -23.66 -4.81
CA GLY A 204 8.34 -24.12 -4.87
C GLY A 204 8.92 -24.84 -3.65
N LYS A 205 8.19 -25.80 -3.04
CA LYS A 205 8.82 -26.80 -2.15
C LYS A 205 8.69 -28.26 -2.62
N ASN A 206 8.40 -28.51 -3.89
CA ASN A 206 8.37 -29.87 -4.44
C ASN A 206 9.61 -30.30 -5.23
N ASN A 207 10.66 -29.48 -5.36
CA ASN A 207 11.84 -29.84 -6.16
C ASN A 207 13.12 -30.18 -5.36
N LEU A 208 13.03 -30.39 -4.04
CA LEU A 208 14.20 -30.80 -3.23
C LEU A 208 13.89 -31.92 -2.24
N ARG A 209 13.24 -32.99 -2.71
CA ARG A 209 13.39 -34.30 -2.05
C ARG A 209 13.84 -35.32 -3.09
N GLY A 210 15.14 -35.60 -3.00
CA GLY A 210 15.87 -36.50 -3.88
C GLY A 210 15.29 -37.90 -3.93
N GLY A 211 15.63 -38.56 -5.03
CA GLY A 211 15.22 -39.92 -5.33
C GLY A 211 15.70 -40.93 -4.30
N ASP A 212 14.88 -41.96 -4.14
CA ASP A 212 15.37 -43.31 -3.98
C ASP A 212 14.49 -44.25 -4.83
N GLY A 213 15.13 -45.23 -5.45
CA GLY A 213 14.66 -45.95 -6.63
C GLY A 213 13.59 -47.01 -6.36
N GLY A 214 12.91 -47.44 -7.44
CA GLY A 214 11.96 -48.56 -7.33
C GLY A 214 11.10 -48.92 -8.54
N ALA A 215 11.74 -49.24 -9.67
CA ALA A 215 11.37 -50.27 -10.64
C ALA A 215 9.91 -50.45 -11.19
N LYS A 216 9.82 -50.30 -12.53
CA LYS A 216 9.04 -51.10 -13.53
C LYS A 216 7.50 -50.91 -13.50
N LYS A 217 6.78 -50.78 -14.62
CA LYS A 217 6.83 -51.58 -15.87
C LYS A 217 5.86 -50.99 -16.92
N GLY A 218 6.20 -51.12 -18.21
CA GLY A 218 5.25 -51.22 -19.33
C GLY A 218 4.87 -49.89 -20.03
N GLN A 219 5.58 -49.44 -21.06
CA GLN A 219 5.47 -49.89 -22.46
C GLN A 219 4.16 -49.46 -23.14
N ASN A 220 4.19 -48.36 -23.90
CA ASN A 220 3.82 -48.44 -25.30
C ASN A 220 4.44 -47.34 -26.16
N ARG A 221 4.95 -47.82 -27.29
CA ARG A 221 5.81 -47.21 -28.30
C ARG A 221 4.93 -46.90 -29.51
N ARG A 222 5.02 -45.68 -30.06
CA ARG A 222 4.98 -45.44 -31.51
C ARG A 222 5.89 -44.26 -31.85
N GLU A 223 6.98 -44.63 -32.50
CA GLU A 223 7.93 -43.78 -33.23
C GLU A 223 7.36 -43.43 -34.61
N LEU A 224 7.80 -42.28 -35.13
CA LEU A 224 8.14 -41.90 -36.52
C LEU A 224 7.95 -40.36 -36.59
N GLY A 225 8.93 -39.49 -36.81
CA GLY A 225 10.34 -39.61 -37.22
C GLY A 225 10.66 -38.46 -38.19
N ILE A 226 11.87 -37.87 -38.06
CA ILE A 226 12.75 -37.42 -39.16
C ILE A 226 12.39 -36.02 -39.77
N ASP A 227 13.26 -35.01 -39.92
CA ASP A 227 14.73 -34.90 -39.84
C ASP A 227 15.26 -33.44 -39.71
N GLU A 228 16.48 -33.35 -39.14
CA GLU A 228 17.72 -32.59 -39.46
C GLU A 228 17.71 -31.18 -40.13
N ALA A 229 18.70 -30.29 -40.08
CA ALA A 229 20.09 -30.15 -39.56
C ALA A 229 20.31 -28.60 -39.45
N GLY A 230 21.19 -28.00 -38.63
CA GLY A 230 22.63 -28.20 -38.44
C GLY A 230 23.38 -26.94 -38.95
N ALA A 231 24.26 -26.35 -38.12
CA ALA A 231 25.57 -25.77 -38.50
C ALA A 231 26.12 -24.81 -37.42
N SER A 232 27.30 -25.16 -36.92
CA SER A 232 28.23 -24.29 -36.19
C SER A 232 29.29 -23.72 -37.14
N VAL A 233 29.73 -22.47 -36.94
CA VAL A 233 31.04 -21.90 -37.34
C VAL A 233 31.23 -20.68 -36.41
N GLY A 234 32.36 -20.33 -35.78
CA GLY A 234 33.78 -20.64 -35.97
C GLY A 234 34.57 -19.33 -36.24
N GLY A 235 35.60 -19.02 -35.44
CA GLY A 235 36.59 -17.94 -35.66
C GLY A 235 36.70 -16.99 -34.46
N SER A 236 37.72 -16.99 -33.59
CA SER A 236 39.19 -17.04 -33.71
C SER A 236 39.81 -15.80 -34.37
N GLY A 237 40.69 -15.11 -33.62
CA GLY A 237 41.49 -13.98 -34.09
C GLY A 237 42.36 -13.36 -32.99
N CYS A 238 43.57 -13.89 -32.84
CA CYS A 238 44.66 -13.45 -31.96
C CYS A 238 45.25 -12.05 -32.28
N SER A 239 45.91 -11.45 -31.28
CA SER A 239 47.31 -10.93 -31.26
C SER A 239 47.39 -9.69 -30.36
N SER A 240 48.04 -9.74 -29.19
CA SER A 240 49.49 -9.50 -28.97
C SER A 240 49.93 -8.10 -29.46
N ALA A 241 50.81 -7.31 -28.84
CA ALA A 241 51.48 -7.20 -27.54
C ALA A 241 52.57 -6.13 -27.75
N SER A 242 52.99 -5.46 -26.68
CA SER A 242 54.33 -4.85 -26.51
C SER A 242 54.59 -3.44 -27.06
N GLY A 243 55.18 -2.60 -26.20
CA GLY A 243 55.81 -1.34 -26.61
C GLY A 243 56.16 -0.40 -25.46
N LEU A 244 56.95 -0.87 -24.49
CA LEU A 244 57.64 -0.03 -23.50
C LEU A 244 58.71 0.84 -24.20
N THR A 245 58.71 2.15 -23.98
CA THR A 245 59.95 2.95 -23.89
C THR A 245 59.80 4.06 -22.84
N SER A 246 60.82 4.14 -21.98
CA SER A 246 61.07 5.14 -20.96
C SER A 246 62.08 6.16 -21.49
N GLY A 247 62.00 7.42 -21.07
CA GLY A 247 63.10 8.36 -21.35
C GLY A 247 62.90 9.80 -20.86
N VAL A 248 63.47 10.08 -19.68
CA VAL A 248 64.26 11.28 -19.32
C VAL A 248 63.54 12.63 -19.04
N GLN A 249 63.79 13.14 -17.82
CA GLN A 249 63.43 14.47 -17.29
C GLN A 249 64.53 15.54 -17.55
N THR A 250 64.13 16.83 -17.51
CA THR A 250 64.64 17.96 -16.67
C THR A 250 64.48 19.32 -17.40
N PRO A 251 64.64 20.52 -16.78
CA PRO A 251 63.60 21.24 -16.03
C PRO A 251 63.45 22.74 -16.45
N SER A 252 62.27 23.36 -16.29
CA SER A 252 62.22 24.86 -16.25
C SER A 252 60.97 25.45 -15.56
N ASN A 253 61.24 26.19 -14.48
CA ASN A 253 60.64 27.46 -14.03
C ASN A 253 59.17 27.81 -14.36
N GLY A 254 58.36 27.87 -13.30
CA GLY A 254 57.55 29.04 -12.91
C GLY A 254 56.54 29.63 -13.91
N ARG A 255 55.31 29.08 -13.93
CA ARG A 255 54.10 29.76 -14.43
C ARG A 255 52.87 29.24 -13.66
N PRO A 256 51.85 30.06 -13.33
CA PRO A 256 50.65 29.57 -12.65
C PRO A 256 49.95 28.53 -13.53
N SER A 257 49.63 27.37 -12.96
CA SER A 257 49.12 26.18 -13.68
C SER A 257 47.82 26.47 -14.45
N PRO A 258 47.74 26.18 -15.77
CA PRO A 258 46.51 26.23 -16.57
C PRO A 258 45.54 25.05 -16.34
N LEU A 259 45.88 24.11 -15.46
CA LEU A 259 45.29 22.77 -15.42
C LEU A 259 44.02 22.61 -14.55
N ALA A 260 43.58 23.64 -13.82
CA ALA A 260 42.38 23.54 -12.97
C ALA A 260 41.07 23.81 -13.73
N GLN A 261 41.12 24.54 -14.84
CA GLN A 261 39.93 24.94 -15.61
C GLN A 261 39.34 23.80 -16.44
N ASP A 262 40.18 22.96 -17.06
CA ASP A 262 39.72 21.83 -17.89
C ASP A 262 38.99 20.78 -17.04
N THR A 263 39.50 20.47 -15.85
CA THR A 263 38.85 19.53 -14.92
C THR A 263 37.48 19.99 -14.42
N ALA A 264 37.28 21.30 -14.21
CA ALA A 264 36.01 21.82 -13.74
C ALA A 264 34.93 21.79 -14.84
N ALA A 265 35.32 22.10 -16.08
CA ALA A 265 34.44 22.05 -17.24
C ALA A 265 34.07 20.61 -17.66
N GLU A 266 35.00 19.66 -17.54
CA GLU A 266 34.70 18.25 -17.78
C GLU A 266 33.76 17.66 -16.73
N VAL A 267 34.01 17.95 -15.45
CA VAL A 267 33.14 17.52 -14.34
C VAL A 267 31.73 18.10 -14.51
N SER A 268 31.60 19.36 -14.96
CA SER A 268 30.28 19.98 -15.18
C SER A 268 29.52 19.33 -16.32
N ALA A 269 30.21 19.03 -17.42
CA ALA A 269 29.63 18.31 -18.55
C ALA A 269 29.12 16.93 -18.12
N PHE A 270 29.88 16.17 -17.32
CA PHE A 270 29.45 14.87 -16.81
C PHE A 270 28.27 14.97 -15.84
N LEU A 271 28.22 16.00 -14.99
CA LEU A 271 27.11 16.20 -14.06
C LEU A 271 25.80 16.58 -14.76
N VAL A 272 25.85 17.47 -15.75
CA VAL A 272 24.69 17.80 -16.59
C VAL A 272 24.22 16.56 -17.34
N ARG A 273 25.15 15.75 -17.85
CA ARG A 273 24.83 14.51 -18.56
C ARG A 273 24.20 13.47 -17.62
N ALA A 274 24.66 13.38 -16.37
CA ALA A 274 24.09 12.51 -15.35
C ALA A 274 22.63 12.81 -15.00
N MET A 275 22.15 14.03 -15.28
CA MET A 275 20.74 14.37 -15.09
C MET A 275 19.83 13.74 -16.15
N SER A 276 20.36 13.50 -17.36
CA SER A 276 19.57 13.04 -18.51
C SER A 276 19.79 11.57 -18.86
N GLU A 277 20.95 11.00 -18.54
CA GLU A 277 21.30 9.61 -18.89
C GLU A 277 22.04 8.88 -17.78
N GLU A 278 21.96 7.54 -17.81
CA GLU A 278 22.74 6.66 -16.93
C GLU A 278 24.21 6.68 -17.32
N LEU A 279 25.08 6.99 -16.36
CA LEU A 279 26.53 6.98 -16.54
C LEU A 279 27.09 5.59 -16.25
N ARG A 280 28.15 5.22 -16.97
CA ARG A 280 28.85 3.96 -16.71
C ARG A 280 29.41 3.92 -15.28
N PRO A 281 29.38 2.77 -14.57
CA PRO A 281 29.83 2.65 -13.18
C PRO A 281 31.27 3.14 -12.92
N ASN A 282 32.17 2.93 -13.89
CA ASN A 282 33.55 3.40 -13.82
C ASN A 282 33.63 4.93 -13.81
N VAL A 283 32.80 5.60 -14.63
CA VAL A 283 32.73 7.07 -14.70
C VAL A 283 32.16 7.63 -13.41
N VAL A 284 31.11 7.01 -12.87
CA VAL A 284 30.52 7.39 -11.56
C VAL A 284 31.56 7.30 -10.44
N SER A 285 32.33 6.21 -10.40
CA SER A 285 33.35 5.98 -9.38
C SER A 285 34.50 6.99 -9.48
N SER A 286 34.99 7.25 -10.69
CA SER A 286 36.02 8.27 -10.94
C SER A 286 35.51 9.67 -10.60
N LEU A 287 34.28 10.02 -11.00
CA LEU A 287 33.67 11.32 -10.71
C LEU A 287 33.54 11.54 -9.20
N LEU A 288 33.05 10.55 -8.46
CA LEU A 288 32.95 10.63 -6.99
C LEU A 288 34.33 10.74 -6.32
N ALA A 289 35.36 10.05 -6.82
CA ALA A 289 36.72 10.17 -6.31
C ALA A 289 37.30 11.58 -6.53
N THR A 290 37.05 12.17 -7.71
CA THR A 290 37.45 13.54 -8.03
C THR A 290 36.70 14.56 -7.16
N LEU A 291 35.39 14.40 -6.98
CA LEU A 291 34.57 15.29 -6.14
C LEU A 291 34.95 15.20 -4.65
N LYS A 292 35.29 14.00 -4.16
CA LYS A 292 35.86 13.81 -2.81
C LYS A 292 37.20 14.53 -2.64
N SER A 293 38.05 14.47 -3.66
CA SER A 293 39.38 15.08 -3.63
C SER A 293 39.34 16.60 -3.77
N THR A 294 38.33 17.14 -4.48
CA THR A 294 38.18 18.57 -4.75
C THR A 294 36.75 19.06 -4.47
N PRO A 295 36.36 19.25 -3.19
CA PRO A 295 35.00 19.63 -2.80
C PRO A 295 34.57 21.02 -3.27
N SER A 296 35.52 21.92 -3.53
CA SER A 296 35.27 23.28 -4.01
C SER A 296 34.51 23.30 -5.34
N LEU A 297 34.69 22.29 -6.18
CA LEU A 297 33.97 22.15 -7.45
C LEU A 297 32.45 22.13 -7.22
N LEU A 298 31.98 21.47 -6.15
CA LEU A 298 30.55 21.40 -5.83
C LEU A 298 29.99 22.77 -5.44
N THR A 299 30.77 23.61 -4.78
CA THR A 299 30.36 24.95 -4.32
C THR A 299 30.27 25.98 -5.45
N THR A 300 30.95 25.74 -6.58
CA THR A 300 30.94 26.63 -7.75
C THR A 300 29.69 26.42 -8.64
N TYR A 301 28.93 25.33 -8.47
CA TYR A 301 27.72 25.10 -9.25
C TYR A 301 26.54 26.00 -8.84
N PRO A 302 25.75 26.48 -9.81
CA PRO A 302 24.53 27.24 -9.52
C PRO A 302 23.53 26.40 -8.73
N LEU A 303 22.78 27.06 -7.84
CA LEU A 303 21.78 26.44 -6.95
C LEU A 303 20.65 25.73 -7.73
N ASP A 304 20.42 26.11 -8.99
CA ASP A 304 19.46 25.46 -9.90
C ASP A 304 19.75 23.96 -10.13
N PHE A 305 21.01 23.55 -9.96
CA PHE A 305 21.46 22.15 -10.02
C PHE A 305 20.87 21.29 -8.89
N LEU A 306 20.32 21.88 -7.84
CA LEU A 306 19.76 21.18 -6.68
C LEU A 306 18.25 21.37 -6.55
N SER A 307 17.60 21.91 -7.58
CA SER A 307 16.14 21.97 -7.63
C SER A 307 15.52 20.57 -7.58
N THR A 308 14.32 20.45 -6.99
CA THR A 308 13.56 19.19 -6.87
C THR A 308 13.51 18.35 -8.17
N PRO A 309 13.18 18.91 -9.35
CA PRO A 309 13.11 18.12 -10.59
C PRO A 309 14.49 17.60 -11.06
N THR A 310 15.53 18.41 -10.90
CA THR A 310 16.90 18.01 -11.22
C THR A 310 17.37 16.90 -10.30
N LEU A 311 17.11 17.04 -8.99
CA LEU A 311 17.47 16.05 -7.99
C LEU A 311 16.75 14.72 -8.22
N ALA A 312 15.45 14.78 -8.53
CA ALA A 312 14.65 13.59 -8.89
C ALA A 312 15.24 12.87 -10.12
N SER A 313 15.61 13.62 -11.16
CA SER A 313 16.20 13.06 -12.38
C SER A 313 17.56 12.41 -12.11
N LEU A 314 18.41 13.06 -11.31
CA LEU A 314 19.71 12.53 -10.91
C LEU A 314 19.59 11.25 -10.07
N ILE A 315 18.64 11.20 -9.13
CA ILE A 315 18.37 10.01 -8.29
C ILE A 315 17.80 8.86 -9.14
N SER A 316 16.95 9.16 -10.12
CA SER A 316 16.39 8.17 -11.03
C SER A 316 17.46 7.54 -11.91
N ASN A 317 18.29 8.36 -12.55
CA ASN A 317 19.25 7.91 -13.56
C ASN A 317 20.57 7.41 -12.96
N ASN A 318 21.04 8.02 -11.85
CA ASN A 318 22.35 7.76 -11.27
C ASN A 318 22.31 7.78 -9.72
N PRO A 319 21.63 6.82 -9.07
CA PRO A 319 21.38 6.84 -7.62
C PRO A 319 22.66 6.83 -6.77
N VAL A 320 23.70 6.11 -7.20
CA VAL A 320 25.00 6.05 -6.48
C VAL A 320 25.70 7.42 -6.51
N LEU A 321 25.67 8.09 -7.66
CA LEU A 321 26.25 9.42 -7.82
C LEU A 321 25.49 10.45 -6.99
N ALA A 322 24.14 10.43 -7.06
CA ALA A 322 23.27 11.31 -6.30
C ALA A 322 23.57 11.24 -4.80
N ARG A 323 23.61 10.01 -4.24
CA ARG A 323 23.96 9.78 -2.83
C ARG A 323 25.33 10.34 -2.48
N GLY A 324 26.34 10.06 -3.28
CA GLY A 324 27.70 10.54 -3.02
C GLY A 324 27.80 12.07 -3.04
N ILE A 325 27.11 12.74 -3.97
CA ILE A 325 27.06 14.21 -4.04
C ILE A 325 26.32 14.79 -2.83
N LEU A 326 25.14 14.25 -2.49
CA LEU A 326 24.35 14.71 -1.34
C LEU A 326 25.15 14.56 -0.03
N LEU A 327 25.85 13.45 0.14
CA LEU A 327 26.71 13.23 1.30
C LEU A 327 27.86 14.24 1.37
N LEU A 328 28.51 14.54 0.25
CA LEU A 328 29.58 15.54 0.22
C LEU A 328 29.07 16.95 0.53
N LEU A 329 27.87 17.30 0.04
CA LEU A 329 27.24 18.60 0.29
C LEU A 329 26.76 18.74 1.74
N LEU A 330 26.20 17.68 2.31
CA LEU A 330 25.64 17.68 3.67
C LEU A 330 26.70 17.45 4.75
N SER A 331 27.82 16.78 4.45
CA SER A 331 28.92 16.52 5.40
C SER A 331 30.01 17.60 5.39
N SER A 332 29.86 18.66 4.60
CA SER A 332 30.86 19.73 4.51
C SER A 332 31.12 20.31 5.90
N PRO A 333 32.39 20.38 6.35
CA PRO A 333 32.69 20.61 7.76
C PRO A 333 32.27 22.00 8.19
N ILE A 334 31.38 22.06 9.17
CA ILE A 334 31.20 23.21 10.05
C ILE A 334 32.48 23.31 10.89
N THR A 335 33.56 23.86 10.32
CA THR A 335 34.79 24.09 11.08
C THR A 335 34.51 25.16 12.13
N THR A 336 34.58 24.75 13.38
CA THR A 336 34.21 25.46 14.63
C THR A 336 35.05 26.70 14.96
N THR A 337 35.70 27.36 13.99
CA THR A 337 36.57 28.52 14.24
C THR A 337 36.25 29.75 13.39
N THR A 338 35.23 29.70 12.55
CA THR A 338 34.73 30.87 11.81
C THR A 338 33.22 30.77 11.65
N PRO A 339 32.46 31.87 11.79
CA PRO A 339 31.01 31.85 11.60
C PRO A 339 30.68 31.24 10.22
N PRO A 340 29.66 30.36 10.14
CA PRO A 340 29.28 29.75 8.87
C PRO A 340 28.95 30.87 7.88
N SER A 341 29.59 30.82 6.70
CA SER A 341 29.24 31.74 5.63
C SER A 341 27.75 31.54 5.29
N PRO A 342 26.93 32.60 5.20
CA PRO A 342 25.48 32.51 5.02
C PRO A 342 25.06 31.74 3.76
N SER A 343 25.96 31.55 2.80
CA SER A 343 25.72 30.77 1.57
C SER A 343 25.63 29.26 1.79
N ASN A 344 26.38 28.70 2.74
CA ASN A 344 26.40 27.24 2.97
C ASN A 344 25.17 26.76 3.73
N SER A 345 24.66 27.54 4.69
CA SER A 345 23.43 27.24 5.41
C SER A 345 22.20 27.31 4.51
N HIS A 346 22.13 28.33 3.64
CA HIS A 346 21.04 28.48 2.67
C HIS A 346 20.98 27.28 1.71
N ARG A 347 22.14 26.90 1.16
CA ARG A 347 22.25 25.76 0.25
C ARG A 347 21.86 24.44 0.93
N ARG A 348 22.28 24.23 2.18
CA ARG A 348 21.87 23.05 2.95
C ARG A 348 20.35 23.00 3.11
N GLN A 349 19.72 24.12 3.44
CA GLN A 349 18.27 24.21 3.63
C GLN A 349 17.49 24.00 2.33
N GLU A 350 17.99 24.49 1.19
CA GLU A 350 17.41 24.22 -0.13
C GLU A 350 17.47 22.73 -0.50
N ILE A 351 18.59 22.05 -0.22
CA ILE A 351 18.73 20.60 -0.46
C ILE A 351 17.71 19.83 0.39
N LEU A 352 17.60 20.15 1.68
CA LEU A 352 16.65 19.49 2.57
C LEU A 352 15.20 19.73 2.15
N SER A 353 14.89 20.97 1.74
CA SER A 353 13.60 21.31 1.15
C SER A 353 13.34 20.47 -0.11
N GLY A 354 14.27 20.44 -1.06
CA GLY A 354 14.15 19.67 -2.31
C GLY A 354 13.96 18.17 -2.08
N LEU A 355 14.69 17.59 -1.12
CA LEU A 355 14.53 16.19 -0.70
C LEU A 355 13.12 15.89 -0.17
N SER A 356 12.53 16.82 0.58
CA SER A 356 11.18 16.63 1.15
C SER A 356 10.06 16.60 0.11
N PHE A 357 10.28 17.15 -1.09
CA PHE A 357 9.30 17.18 -2.18
C PHE A 357 9.55 16.12 -3.27
N LEU A 358 10.50 15.21 -3.06
CA LEU A 358 10.73 14.11 -3.99
C LEU A 358 9.54 13.14 -4.00
N THR A 359 9.19 12.66 -5.20
CA THR A 359 8.23 11.56 -5.33
C THR A 359 8.81 10.30 -4.66
N PRO A 360 8.03 9.57 -3.83
CA PRO A 360 8.49 8.39 -3.10
C PRO A 360 8.67 7.16 -4.01
N THR A 361 9.69 7.24 -4.86
CA THR A 361 10.21 6.13 -5.66
C THR A 361 11.20 5.30 -4.83
N LEU A 362 11.47 4.07 -5.25
CA LEU A 362 12.43 3.20 -4.57
C LEU A 362 13.80 3.87 -4.38
N ASN A 363 14.33 4.52 -5.43
CA ASN A 363 15.64 5.20 -5.38
C ASN A 363 15.62 6.42 -4.45
N ALA A 364 14.52 7.17 -4.39
CA ALA A 364 14.38 8.31 -3.49
C ALA A 364 14.32 7.85 -2.03
N LEU A 365 13.53 6.82 -1.73
CA LEU A 365 13.41 6.25 -0.39
C LEU A 365 14.72 5.64 0.09
N GLU A 366 15.43 4.89 -0.77
CA GLU A 366 16.74 4.35 -0.44
C GLU A 366 17.75 5.48 -0.16
N THR A 367 17.74 6.53 -0.97
CA THR A 367 18.61 7.70 -0.80
C THR A 367 18.35 8.38 0.54
N ILE A 368 17.09 8.69 0.85
CA ILE A 368 16.71 9.32 2.12
C ILE A 368 17.02 8.39 3.31
N ASN A 369 16.71 7.10 3.20
CA ASN A 369 16.98 6.13 4.26
C ASN A 369 18.49 6.02 4.54
N ILE A 370 19.35 6.01 3.52
CA ILE A 370 20.82 6.01 3.69
C ILE A 370 21.28 7.31 4.34
N LEU A 371 20.79 8.47 3.87
CA LEU A 371 21.16 9.78 4.43
C LEU A 371 20.83 9.86 5.93
N ILE A 372 19.69 9.31 6.32
CA ILE A 372 19.18 9.33 7.70
C ILE A 372 19.85 8.26 8.59
N THR A 373 19.98 7.03 8.11
CA THR A 373 20.38 5.88 8.95
C THR A 373 21.89 5.61 8.94
N GLN A 374 22.58 5.89 7.82
CA GLN A 374 23.98 5.51 7.62
C GLN A 374 24.94 6.68 7.73
N THR A 375 24.42 7.90 7.85
CA THR A 375 25.26 9.10 7.93
C THR A 375 24.83 10.01 9.06
N SER A 376 25.80 10.42 9.88
CA SER A 376 25.67 11.48 10.88
C SER A 376 25.70 12.87 10.24
N ALA A 377 25.22 12.99 9.00
CA ALA A 377 25.27 14.21 8.21
C ALA A 377 24.13 15.17 8.55
N LEU A 378 23.04 14.66 9.14
CA LEU A 378 21.84 15.41 9.53
C LEU A 378 21.76 15.52 11.05
N THR A 379 21.25 16.64 11.56
CA THR A 379 20.85 16.74 12.96
C THR A 379 19.53 16.00 13.19
N GLU A 380 19.19 15.73 14.44
CA GLU A 380 17.92 15.11 14.83
C GLU A 380 16.72 15.95 14.35
N ASP A 381 16.77 17.27 14.55
CA ASP A 381 15.72 18.20 14.11
C ASP A 381 15.53 18.21 12.58
N GLU A 382 16.63 18.21 11.83
CA GLU A 382 16.59 18.16 10.36
C GLU A 382 16.04 16.83 9.85
N THR A 383 16.38 15.74 10.52
CA THR A 383 15.90 14.40 10.21
C THR A 383 14.39 14.33 10.42
N ASN A 384 13.90 14.78 11.58
CA ASN A 384 12.48 14.79 11.89
C ASN A 384 11.71 15.64 10.88
N LEU A 385 12.15 16.88 10.63
CA LEU A 385 11.50 17.78 9.69
C LEU A 385 11.44 17.21 8.26
N LEU A 386 12.53 16.56 7.81
CA LEU A 386 12.59 15.91 6.51
C LEU A 386 11.58 14.76 6.43
N ILE A 387 11.53 13.89 7.44
CA ILE A 387 10.61 12.74 7.47
C ILE A 387 9.16 13.21 7.43
N HIS A 388 8.78 14.16 8.29
CA HIS A 388 7.43 14.70 8.36
C HIS A 388 6.97 15.29 7.02
N ASN A 389 7.79 16.17 6.44
CA ASN A 389 7.45 16.82 5.17
C ASN A 389 7.42 15.79 4.02
N PHE A 390 8.37 14.86 4.00
CA PHE A 390 8.44 13.83 2.96
C PHE A 390 7.26 12.86 3.03
N LEU A 391 6.85 12.40 4.22
CA LEU A 391 5.69 11.52 4.38
C LEU A 391 4.38 12.24 4.02
N SER A 392 4.23 13.51 4.42
CA SER A 392 3.06 14.33 4.08
C SER A 392 2.96 14.55 2.57
N ASN A 393 4.06 14.94 1.92
CA ASN A 393 4.11 15.10 0.46
C ASN A 393 3.93 13.78 -0.28
N GLY A 394 4.50 12.69 0.22
CA GLY A 394 4.33 11.35 -0.34
C GLY A 394 2.88 10.86 -0.26
N THR A 395 2.21 11.13 0.86
CA THR A 395 0.79 10.81 1.07
C THR A 395 -0.09 11.59 0.11
N ARG A 396 0.12 12.91 0.01
CA ARG A 396 -0.60 13.76 -0.95
C ARG A 396 -0.35 13.36 -2.40
N SER A 397 0.89 13.04 -2.75
CA SER A 397 1.23 12.54 -4.09
C SER A 397 0.48 11.24 -4.39
N ALA A 398 0.32 10.35 -3.42
CA ALA A 398 -0.45 9.13 -3.60
C ALA A 398 -1.95 9.44 -3.76
N GLU A 399 -2.52 10.40 -3.03
CA GLU A 399 -3.93 10.81 -3.20
C GLU A 399 -4.21 11.32 -4.63
N GLU A 400 -3.34 12.21 -5.14
CA GLU A 400 -3.46 12.82 -6.47
C GLU A 400 -3.38 11.79 -7.62
N MET A 401 -2.78 10.61 -7.40
CA MET A 401 -2.72 9.53 -8.40
C MET A 401 -4.07 8.88 -8.69
N LEU A 402 -5.07 9.05 -7.82
CA LEU A 402 -6.42 8.52 -8.03
C LEU A 402 -7.32 9.51 -8.80
N ASP A 403 -7.05 10.81 -8.71
CA ASP A 403 -7.83 11.88 -9.35
C ASP A 403 -7.63 11.94 -10.89
N GLY A 404 -6.66 11.20 -11.42
CA GLY A 404 -6.44 10.97 -12.85
C GLY A 404 -7.48 10.04 -13.47
N GLU A 405 -8.73 10.51 -13.56
CA GLU A 405 -9.93 9.79 -14.00
C GLU A 405 -9.81 8.99 -15.33
N TYR A 406 -10.37 7.77 -15.30
CA TYR A 406 -11.14 7.12 -16.37
C TYR A 406 -10.51 6.84 -17.76
N ARG A 407 -9.20 6.97 -17.96
CA ARG A 407 -8.60 6.64 -19.28
C ARG A 407 -7.85 5.31 -19.40
N ASP A 408 -7.43 4.69 -18.30
CA ASP A 408 -6.58 3.49 -18.39
C ASP A 408 -6.84 2.45 -17.27
N GLY A 409 -7.96 1.73 -17.38
CA GLY A 409 -8.15 0.35 -16.90
C GLY A 409 -7.49 -0.12 -15.59
N GLY A 410 -7.49 0.67 -14.51
CA GLY A 410 -6.95 0.28 -13.20
C GLY A 410 -5.44 0.45 -13.02
N SER A 411 -4.73 1.03 -13.99
CA SER A 411 -3.28 1.31 -13.92
C SER A 411 -2.92 2.28 -12.79
N GLY A 412 -3.66 3.39 -12.66
CA GLY A 412 -3.45 4.40 -11.61
C GLY A 412 -3.64 3.85 -10.19
N LYS A 413 -4.65 2.99 -9.99
CA LYS A 413 -4.92 2.35 -8.69
C LYS A 413 -3.77 1.44 -8.25
N ARG A 414 -3.21 0.64 -9.17
CA ARG A 414 -2.05 -0.21 -8.87
C ARG A 414 -0.79 0.61 -8.57
N ALA A 415 -0.58 1.69 -9.32
CA ALA A 415 0.56 2.57 -9.10
C ALA A 415 0.47 3.29 -7.74
N GLN A 416 -0.73 3.76 -7.37
CA GLN A 416 -1.01 4.34 -6.05
C GLN A 416 -0.76 3.32 -4.93
N ALA A 417 -1.33 2.11 -5.03
CA ALA A 417 -1.11 1.06 -4.03
C ALA A 417 0.38 0.74 -3.85
N ARG A 418 1.14 0.64 -4.95
CA ARG A 418 2.60 0.44 -4.90
C ARG A 418 3.34 1.59 -4.22
N GLN A 419 2.93 2.84 -4.45
CA GLN A 419 3.56 3.99 -3.80
C GLN A 419 3.30 4.00 -2.29
N VAL A 420 2.06 3.69 -1.88
CA VAL A 420 1.70 3.57 -0.46
C VAL A 420 2.49 2.45 0.21
N GLN A 421 2.63 1.30 -0.44
CA GLN A 421 3.45 0.19 0.06
C GLN A 421 4.90 0.62 0.33
N LEU A 422 5.49 1.36 -0.61
CA LEU A 422 6.84 1.89 -0.47
C LEU A 422 6.95 2.88 0.71
N LEU A 423 5.96 3.75 0.91
CA LEU A 423 5.90 4.63 2.09
C LEU A 423 5.79 3.84 3.40
N CYS A 424 4.95 2.80 3.45
CA CYS A 424 4.81 1.96 4.64
C CYS A 424 6.12 1.25 4.98
N LEU A 425 6.79 0.64 3.99
CA LEU A 425 8.09 -0.02 4.17
C LEU A 425 9.17 0.96 4.63
N PHE A 426 9.13 2.19 4.11
CA PHE A 426 10.05 3.24 4.54
C PHE A 426 9.86 3.61 6.01
N VAL A 427 8.63 3.85 6.46
CA VAL A 427 8.33 4.11 7.88
C VAL A 427 8.78 2.94 8.75
N GLN A 428 8.46 1.70 8.36
CA GLN A 428 8.90 0.50 9.08
C GLN A 428 10.42 0.39 9.16
N SER A 429 11.14 0.73 8.09
CA SER A 429 12.61 0.76 8.06
C SER A 429 13.15 1.75 9.09
N LEU A 430 12.59 2.97 9.15
CA LEU A 430 13.03 4.00 10.08
C LEU A 430 12.73 3.64 11.55
N LEU A 431 11.55 3.08 11.83
CA LEU A 431 11.18 2.58 13.16
C LEU A 431 12.10 1.43 13.60
N ARG A 432 12.39 0.47 12.71
CA ARG A 432 13.29 -0.66 13.00
C ARG A 432 14.73 -0.23 13.22
N ALA A 433 15.18 0.80 12.51
CA ALA A 433 16.50 1.41 12.71
C ALA A 433 16.58 2.24 13.99
N GLY A 434 15.45 2.55 14.65
CA GLY A 434 15.40 3.35 15.86
C GLY A 434 15.71 4.83 15.64
N VAL A 435 15.62 5.32 14.39
CA VAL A 435 15.90 6.73 14.08
C VAL A 435 14.73 7.64 14.44
N ILE A 436 13.51 7.12 14.38
CA ILE A 436 12.29 7.80 14.80
C ILE A 436 11.55 6.96 15.82
N SER A 437 10.86 7.62 16.74
CA SER A 437 9.88 6.94 17.58
C SER A 437 8.50 6.99 16.92
N LEU A 438 7.65 6.04 17.30
CA LEU A 438 6.29 5.99 16.81
C LEU A 438 5.48 7.24 17.17
N ARG A 439 5.81 7.89 18.29
CA ARG A 439 5.13 9.11 18.73
C ARG A 439 5.40 10.29 17.81
N ASP A 440 6.58 10.31 17.20
CA ASP A 440 7.00 11.40 16.34
C ASP A 440 6.18 11.38 15.05
N VAL A 441 6.08 10.23 14.38
CA VAL A 441 5.38 10.10 13.08
C VAL A 441 3.90 9.67 13.17
N TYR A 442 3.29 9.78 14.35
CA TYR A 442 1.96 9.23 14.60
C TYR A 442 0.89 9.78 13.62
N TYR A 443 0.89 11.09 13.38
CA TYR A 443 -0.12 11.73 12.54
C TYR A 443 0.04 11.38 11.05
N GLU A 444 1.27 11.24 10.57
CA GLU A 444 1.57 10.83 9.20
C GLU A 444 1.14 9.38 8.97
N VAL A 445 1.44 8.49 9.92
CA VAL A 445 1.04 7.08 9.84
C VAL A 445 -0.48 6.93 9.96
N GLN A 446 -1.13 7.75 10.79
CA GLN A 446 -2.59 7.81 10.85
C GLN A 446 -3.19 8.22 9.52
N MET A 447 -2.70 9.31 8.92
CA MET A 447 -3.19 9.79 7.63
C MET A 447 -3.02 8.72 6.55
N LEU A 448 -1.84 8.10 6.47
CA LEU A 448 -1.55 7.02 5.53
C LEU A 448 -2.49 5.81 5.73
N GLY A 449 -2.69 5.39 6.98
CA GLY A 449 -3.55 4.25 7.33
C GLY A 449 -5.04 4.48 7.07
N VAL A 450 -5.53 5.70 7.37
CA VAL A 450 -6.93 6.07 7.17
C VAL A 450 -7.25 6.28 5.70
N THR A 451 -6.39 7.01 4.97
CA THR A 451 -6.59 7.31 3.55
C THR A 451 -6.47 6.05 2.68
N PHE A 452 -5.49 5.18 2.97
CA PHE A 452 -5.16 4.03 2.11
C PHE A 452 -5.44 2.67 2.75
N MET A 453 -6.50 2.55 3.56
CA MET A 453 -6.75 1.28 4.29
C MET A 453 -6.99 0.06 3.39
N TYR A 454 -7.36 0.30 2.13
CA TYR A 454 -7.49 -0.77 1.13
C TYR A 454 -6.14 -1.42 0.81
N VAL A 455 -5.02 -0.72 1.06
CA VAL A 455 -3.66 -1.26 0.99
C VAL A 455 -3.34 -1.99 2.30
N LYS A 456 -2.92 -3.26 2.18
CA LYS A 456 -2.60 -4.12 3.33
C LYS A 456 -1.54 -3.50 4.23
N GLU A 457 -0.45 -3.04 3.64
CA GLU A 457 0.72 -2.55 4.36
C GLU A 457 0.38 -1.30 5.18
N ALA A 458 -0.48 -0.42 4.65
CA ALA A 458 -0.99 0.75 5.38
C ALA A 458 -1.87 0.33 6.56
N ARG A 459 -2.74 -0.67 6.34
CA ARG A 459 -3.59 -1.24 7.37
C ARG A 459 -2.75 -1.88 8.48
N GLU A 460 -1.82 -2.76 8.14
CA GLU A 460 -0.95 -3.47 9.09
C GLU A 460 -0.05 -2.51 9.87
N LEU A 461 0.54 -1.53 9.18
CA LEU A 461 1.31 -0.48 9.83
C LEU A 461 0.44 0.25 10.87
N TRP A 462 -0.76 0.68 10.48
CA TRP A 462 -1.68 1.34 11.40
C TRP A 462 -2.11 0.44 12.57
N LYS A 463 -2.35 -0.85 12.33
CA LYS A 463 -2.63 -1.81 13.42
C LYS A 463 -1.46 -1.89 14.41
N ALA A 464 -0.23 -1.93 13.92
CA ALA A 464 0.96 -1.97 14.76
C ALA A 464 1.22 -0.66 15.52
N VAL A 465 0.71 0.48 15.02
CA VAL A 465 0.77 1.78 15.69
C VAL A 465 -0.29 1.92 16.79
N CYS A 466 -1.46 1.31 16.56
CA CYS A 466 -2.63 1.52 17.39
C CYS A 466 -2.85 0.44 18.44
N GLY A 467 -2.34 -0.78 18.23
CA GLY A 467 -2.26 -1.84 19.25
C GLY A 467 -1.07 -1.63 20.18
#